data_AF-A0A3M0LZY4-F1
#
_entry.id   AF-A0A3M0LZY4-F1
#
_cell.length_a   1.000
_cell.length_b   1.000
_cell.length_c   1.000
_cell.angle_alpha   90.00
_cell.angle_beta   90.00
_cell.angle_gamma   90.00
#
_symmetry.space_group_name_H-M   'P 1'
#
loop_
_entity.id
_entity.type
_entity.pdbx_description
1 polymer ?
#
loop_
_entity_poly.entity_id
_entity_poly.type
_entity_poly.pdbx_seq_one_letter_code
_entity_poly.pdbx_strand_id
1 'polypeptide(L)' 'MDFALGEEQQAIFDMARDFGGERIAPFSREWEQAGTIPKELW' A
#
# COMPACT_ATOMS: atom_id res chain seq x y z
N MET A 1 -14.75 3.15 -25.10
CA MET A 1 -14.86 2.73 -23.68
C MET A 1 -13.94 3.64 -22.90
N ASP A 2 -14.39 4.13 -21.75
CA ASP A 2 -13.56 4.90 -20.84
C ASP A 2 -13.02 3.95 -19.76
N PHE A 3 -11.71 3.93 -19.59
CA PHE A 3 -10.98 3.07 -18.64
C PHE A 3 -10.30 3.90 -17.54
N ALA A 4 -10.52 5.22 -17.52
CA ALA A 4 -9.98 6.07 -16.48
C ALA A 4 -10.66 5.77 -15.14
N LEU A 5 -9.88 5.90 -14.06
CA LEU A 5 -10.43 5.91 -12.71
C LEU A 5 -11.30 7.16 -12.53
N GLY A 6 -12.43 7.00 -11.85
CA GLY A 6 -13.15 8.12 -11.29
C GLY A 6 -12.35 8.82 -10.19
N GLU A 7 -12.72 10.05 -9.86
CA GLU A 7 -12.01 10.88 -8.87
C GLU A 7 -11.87 10.19 -7.50
N GLU A 8 -12.94 9.58 -7.00
CA GLU A 8 -12.91 8.83 -5.73
C GLU A 8 -11.95 7.62 -5.81
N GLN A 9 -11.93 6.92 -6.95
CA GLN A 9 -11.07 5.76 -7.14
C GLN A 9 -9.59 6.18 -7.21
N GLN A 10 -9.30 7.32 -7.84
CA GLN A 10 -7.96 7.92 -7.86
C GLN A 10 -7.52 8.31 -6.44
N ALA A 11 -8.40 8.95 -5.66
CA ALA A 11 -8.09 9.33 -4.28
C ALA A 11 -7.78 8.12 -3.38
N ILE A 12 -8.53 7.02 -3.54
CA ILE A 12 -8.26 5.77 -2.82
C ILE A 12 -6.92 5.17 -3.26
N PHE A 13 -6.63 5.19 -4.56
CA PHE A 13 -5.35 4.70 -5.08
C PHE A 13 -4.16 5.49 -4.52
N ASP A 14 -4.25 6.82 -4.51
CA ASP A 14 -3.18 7.68 -4.01
C ASP A 14 -2.95 7.45 -2.51
N MET A 15 -4.02 7.38 -1.71
CA MET A 15 -3.93 7.05 -0.29
C MET A 15 -3.24 5.69 -0.04
N ALA A 16 -3.62 4.66 -0.80
CA ALA A 16 -3.02 3.33 -0.66
C ALA A 16 -1.56 3.30 -1.11
N ARG A 17 -1.22 4.04 -2.17
CA ARG A 17 0.14 4.20 -2.67
C ARG A 17 1.04 4.85 -1.64
N ASP A 18 0.58 5.94 -1.03
CA ASP A 18 1.33 6.68 -0.01
C ASP A 18 1.55 5.82 1.23
N PHE A 19 0.50 5.15 1.73
CA PHE A 19 0.62 4.19 2.83
C PHE A 19 1.65 3.09 2.52
N GLY A 20 1.60 2.52 1.32
CA GLY A 20 2.58 1.53 0.88
C GLY A 20 4.01 2.09 0.86
N GLY A 21 4.20 3.30 0.36
CA GLY A 21 5.50 3.97 0.31
C GLY A 21 6.10 4.27 1.69
N GLU A 22 5.28 4.73 2.63
CA GLU A 22 5.74 5.15 3.95
C GLU A 22 5.80 4.02 4.98
N ARG A 23 4.85 3.08 4.93
CA ARG A 23 4.61 2.10 6.00
C ARG A 23 4.96 0.67 5.62
N ILE A 24 5.06 0.35 4.32
CA ILE A 24 5.35 -1.01 3.86
C ILE A 24 6.74 -1.09 3.21
N ALA A 25 7.02 -0.24 2.22
CA ALA A 25 8.23 -0.32 1.40
C ALA A 25 9.54 -0.36 2.23
N PRO A 26 9.73 0.47 3.28
CA PRO A 26 10.96 0.45 4.07
C PRO A 26 11.23 -0.88 4.80
N PHE A 27 10.17 -1.63 5.12
CA PHE A 27 10.23 -2.83 5.98
C PHE A 27 10.00 -4.15 5.21
N SER A 28 9.56 -4.07 3.95
CA SER A 28 9.16 -5.21 3.11
C SER A 28 10.17 -6.36 3.08
N ARG A 29 11.47 -6.05 2.95
CA ARG A 29 12.55 -7.06 2.94
C ARG A 29 12.68 -7.81 4.26
N GLU A 30 12.50 -7.12 5.39
CA GLU A 30 12.58 -7.73 6.71
C GLU A 30 11.40 -8.68 6.92
N TRP A 31 10.20 -8.25 6.55
CA TRP A 31 8.98 -9.06 6.68
C TRP A 31 9.01 -10.31 5.80
N GLU A 32 9.58 -10.19 4.59
CA GLU A 32 9.79 -11.32 3.69
C GLU A 32 10.74 -12.36 4.32
N GLN A 33 11.85 -11.92 4.92
CA GLN A 33 12.78 -12.81 5.63
C GLN A 33 12.14 -13.44 6.87
N ALA A 34 11.33 -12.66 7.61
CA ALA A 34 10.62 -13.12 8.80
C ALA A 34 9.43 -14.06 8.47
N GLY A 35 8.93 -14.03 7.23
CA GLY A 35 7.75 -14.78 6.80
C GLY A 35 6.44 -14.31 7.46
N THR A 36 6.40 -13.07 7.97
CA THR A 36 5.25 -12.53 8.70
C THR A 36 5.15 -11.02 8.57
N ILE A 37 3.95 -10.47 8.73
CA ILE A 37 3.68 -9.02 8.76
C ILE A 37 3.32 -8.63 10.20
N PRO A 38 3.90 -7.53 10.74
CA PRO A 38 3.56 -7.03 12.07
C PRO A 38 2.07 -6.74 12.23
N LYS A 39 1.50 -7.09 13.38
CA LYS A 39 0.07 -6.87 13.66
C LYS A 39 -0.27 -5.41 13.89
N GLU A 40 0.72 -4.59 14.22
CA GLU A 40 0.60 -3.14 14.40
C GLU A 40 0.25 -2.41 13.10
N LEU A 41 0.30 -3.11 11.96
CA LEU A 41 -0.13 -2.62 10.65
C LEU A 41 -1.64 -2.76 10.41
N TRP A 42 -2.38 -3.44 11.30
CA TRP A 42 -3.79 -3.86 11.17
C TRP A 42 -4.60 -3.36 12.38
#